data_AF-A0A662JU75-F1
#
_entry.id   AF-A0A662JU75-F1
#
_cell.length_a   1.000
_cell.length_b   1.000
_cell.length_c   1.000
_cell.angle_alpha   90.00
_cell.angle_beta   90.00
_cell.angle_gamma   90.00
#
_symmetry.space_group_name_H-M   'P 1'
#
loop_
_entity.id
_entity.type
_entity.pdbx_description
1 polymer ?
#
loop_
_entity_poly.entity_id
_entity_poly.type
_entity_poly.pdbx_seq_one_letter_code
_entity_poly.pdbx_strand_id
1 'polypeptide(L)'
;MRNLQKMKVKLSGLITGEVIVNTDEYTIYEGIADEIDNVLEHWVVNHGNKEWARGSAHVNGCENQNQFLKAYLRRYRGVSKKHLQGYLDFLALLLNEGYNWYNVILSDYSPR
;
A
#
# COMPACT_ATOMS: atom_id res chain seq x y z
N MET A 1 18.44 9.96 -5.21
CA MET A 1 17.03 9.68 -4.89
C MET A 1 16.51 8.60 -5.83
N ARG A 2 15.89 7.53 -5.31
CA ARG A 2 15.17 6.58 -6.18
C ARG A 2 14.04 7.34 -6.87
N ASN A 3 13.86 7.11 -8.17
CA ASN A 3 12.85 7.78 -8.98
C ASN A 3 11.44 7.39 -8.48
N LEU A 4 10.83 8.24 -7.64
CA LEU A 4 9.48 8.09 -7.11
C LEU A 4 8.39 8.43 -8.13
N GLN A 5 8.73 8.88 -9.35
CA GLN A 5 7.71 9.26 -10.35
C GLN A 5 6.76 8.12 -10.71
N LYS A 6 7.23 6.86 -10.72
CA LYS A 6 6.34 5.71 -10.95
C LYS A 6 5.33 5.53 -9.80
N MET A 7 5.73 5.87 -8.58
CA MET A 7 4.87 5.83 -7.41
C MET A 7 3.86 6.98 -7.43
N LYS A 8 4.30 8.18 -7.82
CA LYS A 8 3.41 9.34 -8.03
C LYS A 8 2.26 9.02 -8.97
N VAL A 9 2.55 8.51 -10.18
CA VAL A 9 1.51 8.16 -11.18
C VAL A 9 0.54 7.12 -10.64
N LYS A 10 1.03 6.14 -9.88
CA LYS A 10 0.18 5.09 -9.31
C LYS A 10 -0.71 5.64 -8.18
N LEU A 11 -0.16 6.48 -7.30
CA LEU A 11 -0.89 7.05 -6.18
C LEU A 11 -1.92 8.10 -6.65
N SER A 12 -1.57 8.94 -7.61
CA SER A 12 -2.50 9.92 -8.18
C SER A 12 -3.72 9.27 -8.85
N GLY A 13 -3.59 8.04 -9.36
CA GLY A 13 -4.71 7.28 -9.91
C GLY A 13 -5.61 6.61 -8.86
N LEU A 14 -5.14 6.48 -7.61
CA LEU A 14 -5.86 5.84 -6.51
C LEU A 14 -6.52 6.84 -5.56
N ILE A 15 -5.99 8.07 -5.51
CA ILE A 15 -6.48 9.14 -4.65
C ILE A 15 -7.60 9.89 -5.38
N THR A 16 -8.83 9.76 -4.90
CA THR A 16 -10.02 10.37 -5.50
C THR A 16 -10.45 11.67 -4.80
N GLY A 17 -9.80 12.03 -3.69
CA GLY A 17 -10.10 13.22 -2.90
C GLY A 17 -8.88 13.69 -2.12
N GLU A 18 -9.10 14.60 -1.18
CA GLU A 18 -8.06 15.05 -0.25
C GLU A 18 -7.67 13.94 0.72
N VAL A 19 -6.37 13.77 0.97
CA VAL A 19 -5.85 12.71 1.85
C VAL A 19 -4.83 13.24 2.84
N ILE A 20 -4.71 12.54 3.96
CA ILE A 20 -3.61 12.67 4.92
C ILE A 20 -2.71 11.46 4.73
N VAL A 21 -1.41 11.71 4.58
CA VAL A 21 -0.40 10.65 4.44
C VAL A 21 0.27 10.42 5.79
N ASN A 22 0.28 9.16 6.25
CA ASN A 22 1.00 8.75 7.46
C ASN A 22 2.20 7.88 7.08
N THR A 23 3.39 8.20 7.59
CA THR A 23 4.60 7.36 7.43
C THR A 23 5.37 7.23 8.74
N ASP A 24 6.34 6.32 8.76
CA ASP A 24 7.40 6.31 9.77
C ASP A 24 8.51 7.34 9.40
N GLU A 25 9.55 7.42 10.22
CA GLU A 25 10.69 8.32 10.03
C GLU A 25 11.67 7.91 8.92
N TYR A 26 11.36 6.88 8.12
CA TYR A 26 12.30 6.39 7.13
C TYR A 26 12.48 7.39 5.99
N THR A 27 13.73 7.78 5.74
CA THR A 27 14.11 8.83 4.77
C THR A 27 13.70 8.56 3.33
N ILE A 28 13.29 7.32 2.99
CA ILE A 28 12.74 7.01 1.66
C ILE A 28 11.43 7.74 1.38
N TYR A 29 10.72 8.19 2.42
CA TYR A 29 9.45 8.90 2.32
C TYR A 29 9.63 10.42 2.23
N GLU A 30 10.85 10.95 2.32
CA GLU A 30 11.10 12.38 2.15
C GLU A 30 10.62 12.87 0.78
N GLY A 31 9.82 13.95 0.78
CA GLY A 31 9.25 14.56 -0.42
C GLY A 31 7.98 13.87 -0.97
N ILE A 32 7.47 12.81 -0.34
CA ILE A 32 6.27 12.10 -0.84
C ILE A 32 5.02 12.99 -0.88
N ALA A 33 4.88 13.90 0.08
CA ALA A 33 3.76 14.83 0.17
C ALA A 33 3.84 15.90 -0.92
N ASP A 34 5.05 16.41 -1.18
CA ASP A 34 5.31 17.43 -2.20
C ASP A 34 5.07 16.88 -3.62
N GLU A 35 5.17 15.57 -3.80
CA GLU A 35 4.96 14.92 -5.09
C GLU A 35 3.47 14.68 -5.43
N ILE A 36 2.54 14.80 -4.49
CA ILE A 36 1.13 14.40 -4.67
C ILE A 36 0.20 15.57 -4.32
N ASP A 37 -0.40 16.17 -5.34
CA ASP A 37 -1.21 17.41 -5.23
C ASP A 37 -2.39 17.31 -4.25
N ASN A 38 -2.92 16.11 -4.02
CA ASN A 38 -4.10 15.86 -3.18
C ASN A 38 -3.77 15.60 -1.69
N VAL A 39 -2.49 15.67 -1.30
CA VAL A 39 -2.06 15.46 0.08
C VAL A 39 -2.20 16.77 0.86
N LEU A 40 -3.11 16.80 1.84
CA LEU A 40 -3.30 17.97 2.71
C LEU A 40 -2.21 18.06 3.77
N GLU A 41 -1.90 16.92 4.38
CA GLU A 41 -0.97 16.82 5.49
C GLU A 41 -0.16 15.53 5.38
N HIS A 42 1.10 15.60 5.81
CA HIS A 42 1.96 14.45 5.97
C HIS A 42 2.39 14.34 7.43
N TRP A 43 1.90 13.29 8.09
CA TRP A 43 2.24 13.00 9.48
C TRP A 43 3.30 11.90 9.54
N VAL A 44 4.32 12.15 10.35
CA VAL A 44 5.44 11.25 10.56
C VAL A 44 5.46 10.81 12.02
N VAL A 45 5.42 9.49 12.24
CA VAL A 45 5.63 8.88 13.55
C VAL A 45 7.12 8.53 13.67
N ASN A 46 7.77 8.95 14.77
CA ASN A 46 9.19 8.72 14.98
C ASN A 46 9.45 7.60 16.01
N HIS A 47 9.66 6.39 15.53
CA HIS A 47 9.91 5.23 16.39
C HIS A 47 11.25 5.35 17.16
N GLY A 48 12.26 5.99 16.58
CA GLY A 48 13.51 6.34 17.27
C GLY A 48 13.31 7.13 18.57
N ASN A 49 12.26 7.95 18.65
CA ASN A 49 11.86 8.70 19.85
C ASN A 49 10.85 7.97 20.74
N LYS A 50 10.65 6.66 20.54
CA LYS A 50 9.62 5.83 21.22
C LYS A 50 8.19 6.31 20.97
N GLU A 51 7.96 6.95 19.83
CA GLU A 51 6.64 7.32 19.36
C GLU A 51 6.07 6.18 18.53
N TRP A 52 4.89 5.68 18.89
CA TRP A 52 4.21 4.58 18.16
C TRP A 52 2.94 5.05 17.47
N ALA A 53 2.32 6.12 17.98
CA ALA A 53 1.21 6.83 17.37
C ALA A 53 1.10 8.23 17.98
N ARG A 54 0.54 9.18 17.21
CA ARG A 54 0.19 10.54 17.66
C ARG A 54 -1.22 10.87 17.19
N GLY A 55 -2.21 10.59 18.03
CA GLY A 55 -3.61 10.69 17.65
C GLY A 55 -3.90 9.80 16.44
N SER A 56 -4.35 10.40 15.34
CA SER A 56 -4.64 9.70 14.08
C SER A 56 -3.40 9.46 13.20
N ALA A 57 -2.23 9.97 13.59
CA ALA A 57 -0.96 9.66 12.93
C ALA A 57 -0.42 8.32 13.43
N HIS A 58 -0.55 7.28 12.61
CA HIS A 58 -0.02 5.95 12.89
C HIS A 58 0.20 5.15 11.60
N VAL A 59 1.11 4.16 11.67
CA VAL A 59 1.42 3.25 10.55
C VAL A 59 0.91 1.81 10.77
N ASN A 60 0.19 1.56 11.86
CA ASN A 60 -0.30 0.23 12.27
C ASN A 60 -1.07 -0.51 11.17
N GLY A 61 -1.86 0.20 10.36
CA GLY A 61 -2.57 -0.38 9.23
C GLY A 61 -1.61 -0.98 8.20
N CYS A 62 -0.57 -0.24 7.83
CA CYS A 62 0.47 -0.71 6.91
C CYS A 62 1.25 -1.90 7.49
N GLU A 63 1.57 -1.87 8.79
CA GLU A 63 2.24 -2.98 9.46
C GLU A 63 1.40 -4.26 9.45
N ASN A 64 0.10 -4.14 9.75
CA ASN A 64 -0.84 -5.25 9.71
C ASN A 64 -0.93 -5.85 8.30
N GLN A 65 -1.03 -5.02 7.26
CA GLN A 65 -1.03 -5.49 5.87
C GLN A 65 0.26 -6.21 5.49
N ASN A 66 1.41 -5.71 5.95
CA ASN A 66 2.70 -6.37 5.74
C ASN A 66 2.79 -7.74 6.43
N GLN A 67 2.13 -7.94 7.57
CA GLN A 67 2.03 -9.25 8.22
C GLN A 67 1.19 -10.23 7.38
N PHE A 68 0.05 -9.78 6.83
CA PHE A 68 -0.75 -10.59 5.91
C PHE A 68 0.03 -10.97 4.66
N LEU A 69 0.77 -10.03 4.06
CA LEU A 69 1.63 -10.31 2.91
C LEU A 69 2.65 -11.41 3.20
N LYS A 70 3.34 -11.35 4.35
CA LYS A 70 4.30 -12.39 4.75
C LYS A 70 3.63 -13.75 4.89
N ALA A 71 2.47 -13.81 5.55
CA ALA A 71 1.72 -15.06 5.72
C ALA A 71 1.21 -15.62 4.38
N TYR A 72 0.71 -14.75 3.50
CA TYR A 72 0.26 -15.10 2.15
C TYR A 72 1.42 -15.66 1.32
N LEU A 73 2.56 -14.97 1.25
CA LEU A 73 3.72 -15.40 0.46
C LEU A 73 4.34 -16.70 0.97
N ARG A 74 4.30 -16.97 2.29
CA ARG A 74 4.81 -18.22 2.89
C ARG A 74 4.09 -19.49 2.42
N ARG A 75 2.85 -19.38 1.92
CA ARG A 75 2.11 -20.53 1.37
C ARG A 75 2.69 -21.04 0.05
N TYR A 76 3.44 -20.20 -0.65
CA TYR A 76 4.11 -20.57 -1.89
C TYR A 76 5.49 -21.17 -1.57
N ARG A 77 5.87 -22.23 -2.30
CA ARG A 77 7.20 -22.88 -2.16
C ARG A 77 8.29 -22.06 -2.87
N GLY A 78 8.45 -20.81 -2.44
CA GLY A 78 9.29 -19.80 -3.08
C GLY A 78 8.48 -18.78 -3.87
N VAL A 79 8.88 -17.51 -3.78
CA VAL A 79 8.24 -16.41 -4.50
C VAL A 79 8.95 -16.20 -5.83
N SER A 80 8.22 -16.36 -6.93
CA SER A 80 8.77 -16.05 -8.26
C SER A 80 8.92 -14.54 -8.43
N LYS A 81 10.16 -14.07 -8.65
CA LYS A 81 10.44 -12.64 -8.93
C LYS A 81 9.69 -12.15 -10.17
N LYS A 82 9.59 -12.99 -11.20
CA LYS A 82 8.87 -12.69 -12.45
C LYS A 82 7.38 -12.43 -12.20
N HIS A 83 6.79 -13.14 -11.24
CA HIS A 83 5.36 -13.07 -10.94
C HIS A 83 5.05 -12.29 -9.66
N LEU A 84 6.03 -11.60 -9.07
CA LEU A 84 5.87 -10.88 -7.80
C LEU A 84 4.65 -9.95 -7.81
N GLN A 85 4.48 -9.18 -8.88
CA GLN A 85 3.35 -8.25 -9.01
C GLN A 85 2.00 -9.00 -8.96
N GLY A 86 1.86 -10.13 -9.64
CA GLY A 86 0.62 -10.91 -9.62
C GLY A 86 0.27 -11.48 -8.24
N TYR A 87 1.28 -11.86 -7.44
CA TYR A 87 1.04 -12.24 -6.05
C TYR A 87 0.48 -11.08 -5.23
N LEU A 88 1.03 -9.87 -5.41
CA LEU A 88 0.59 -8.66 -4.72
C LEU A 88 -0.81 -8.24 -5.16
N ASP A 89 -1.09 -8.28 -6.47
CA ASP A 89 -2.39 -7.90 -7.03
C ASP A 89 -3.49 -8.86 -6.56
N PHE A 90 -3.23 -10.17 -6.56
CA PHE A 90 -4.19 -11.14 -6.05
C PHE A 90 -4.42 -10.98 -4.55
N LEU A 91 -3.38 -10.70 -3.76
CA LEU A 91 -3.56 -10.42 -2.33
C LEU A 91 -4.38 -9.15 -2.11
N ALA A 92 -4.12 -8.08 -2.86
CA ALA A 92 -4.89 -6.85 -2.80
C ALA A 92 -6.38 -7.11 -3.12
N LEU A 93 -6.66 -7.90 -4.16
CA LEU A 93 -8.02 -8.32 -4.48
C LEU A 93 -8.68 -9.07 -3.31
N LEU A 94 -8.01 -10.06 -2.72
CA LEU A 94 -8.55 -10.82 -1.59
C LEU A 94 -8.87 -9.94 -0.38
N LEU A 95 -8.01 -8.97 -0.08
CA LEU A 95 -8.16 -8.09 1.08
C LEU A 95 -9.23 -7.02 0.87
N ASN A 96 -9.35 -6.48 -0.34
CA ASN A 96 -10.29 -5.40 -0.64
C ASN A 96 -11.71 -5.91 -0.91
N GLU A 97 -11.83 -7.04 -1.62
CA GLU A 97 -13.13 -7.58 -2.01
C GLU A 97 -13.69 -8.59 -1.00
N GLY A 98 -12.87 -9.05 -0.05
CA GLY A 98 -13.27 -10.07 0.92
C GLY A 98 -13.89 -11.26 0.20
N TYR A 99 -15.04 -11.76 0.66
CA TYR A 99 -15.72 -12.90 0.03
C TYR A 99 -16.20 -12.67 -1.42
N ASN A 100 -16.23 -11.42 -1.90
CA ASN A 100 -16.69 -11.08 -3.24
C ASN A 100 -15.59 -11.24 -4.32
N TRP A 101 -14.34 -11.49 -3.93
CA TRP A 101 -13.19 -11.56 -4.86
C TRP A 101 -13.44 -12.49 -6.06
N TYR A 102 -14.13 -13.60 -5.83
CA TYR A 102 -14.42 -14.59 -6.86
C TYR A 102 -15.37 -14.05 -7.92
N ASN A 103 -16.41 -13.32 -7.50
CA ASN A 103 -17.37 -12.70 -8.41
C ASN A 103 -16.70 -11.61 -9.26
N VAL A 104 -15.78 -10.83 -8.66
CA VAL A 104 -15.03 -9.78 -9.38
C VAL A 104 -14.19 -10.38 -10.51
N ILE A 105 -13.49 -11.50 -10.25
CA ILE A 105 -12.74 -12.19 -11.30
C ILE A 105 -13.69 -12.70 -12.38
N LEU A 106 -14.83 -13.29 -12.02
CA LEU A 106 -15.79 -13.79 -13.00
C LEU A 106 -16.41 -12.69 -13.85
N SER A 107 -16.70 -11.51 -13.26
CA SER A 107 -17.27 -10.37 -14.00
C SER A 107 -16.26 -9.77 -14.98
N ASP A 108 -14.99 -9.69 -14.60
CA ASP A 108 -13.91 -9.23 -15.48
C ASP A 108 -13.57 -10.26 -16.57
N TYR A 109 -13.85 -11.54 -16.32
CA TYR A 109 -13.66 -12.62 -17.28
C TYR A 109 -14.81 -12.77 -18.30
N SER A 110 -15.73 -11.78 -18.42
CA SER A 110 -16.76 -11.83 -19.45
C SER A 110 -16.09 -12.07 -20.81
N PRO A 111 -16.32 -13.23 -21.46
CA PRO A 111 -15.74 -13.48 -22.77
C PRO A 111 -16.30 -12.42 -23.72
N ARG A 112 -15.42 -11.64 -24.33
CA ARG A 112 -15.79 -10.79 -25.47
C ARG A 112 -16.10 -11.67 -26.67
#